data_AF-A0A8T2JSW8-F1
#
_entry.id   AF-A0A8T2JSW8-F1
#
_cell.length_a   1.000
_cell.length_b   1.000
_cell.length_c   1.000
_cell.angle_alpha   90.00
_cell.angle_beta   90.00
_cell.angle_gamma   90.00
#
_symmetry.space_group_name_H-M   'P 1'
#
loop_
_entity.id
_entity.type
_entity.pdbx_description
1 polymer ?
#
loop_
_entity_poly.entity_id
_entity_poly.type
_entity_poly.pdbx_seq_one_letter_code
_entity_poly.pdbx_strand_id
1 'polypeptide(L)'
;MTVNRNINFPELQDALRSKLKEEGEKMAAHLSYKDPDGRGPIPVNSESDLQRIWQLYEDKHLTLSCKESTVKRPSLYQMRALYEYPAEGPEDLTFGEGDVIDILSEVNDEWLEGTCNGNIGIFPKCFAQKIQTLHL
;
A
#
# COMPACT_ATOMS: atom_id res chain seq x y z
N MET A 1 -10.23 -13.65 -12.98
CA MET A 1 -10.73 -13.12 -14.26
C MET A 1 -10.03 -13.85 -15.40
N THR A 2 -10.60 -13.86 -16.60
CA THR A 2 -9.95 -14.44 -17.79
C THR A 2 -9.43 -13.31 -18.66
N VAL A 3 -8.16 -13.36 -19.05
CA VAL A 3 -7.52 -12.40 -19.94
C VAL A 3 -6.84 -13.15 -21.10
N ASN A 4 -6.60 -12.47 -22.21
CA ASN A 4 -5.84 -13.04 -23.32
C ASN A 4 -4.36 -13.20 -22.90
N ARG A 5 -3.69 -14.29 -23.29
CA ARG A 5 -2.26 -14.50 -23.00
C ARG A 5 -1.36 -13.44 -23.66
N ASN A 6 -1.85 -12.79 -24.72
CA ASN A 6 -1.17 -11.71 -25.42
C ASN A 6 -1.56 -10.31 -24.91
N ILE A 7 -2.25 -10.22 -23.78
CA ILE A 7 -2.59 -8.92 -23.17
C ILE A 7 -1.30 -8.17 -22.80
N ASN A 8 -1.21 -6.90 -23.17
CA ASN A 8 -0.09 -6.06 -22.75
C ASN A 8 -0.31 -5.56 -21.30
N PHE A 9 0.74 -4.99 -20.71
CA PHE A 9 0.70 -4.57 -19.31
C PHE A 9 -0.37 -3.48 -19.04
N PRO A 10 -0.52 -2.41 -19.84
CA PRO A 10 -1.58 -1.43 -19.65
C PRO A 10 -2.99 -2.02 -19.74
N GLU A 11 -3.27 -2.86 -20.74
CA GLU A 11 -4.59 -3.51 -20.87
C GLU A 11 -4.88 -4.45 -19.71
N LEU A 12 -3.86 -5.12 -19.17
CA LEU A 12 -4.00 -5.95 -17.97
C LEU A 12 -4.34 -5.09 -16.75
N GLN A 13 -3.67 -3.94 -16.59
CA GLN A 13 -4.00 -3.00 -15.53
C GLN A 13 -5.44 -2.52 -15.66
N ASP A 14 -5.90 -2.11 -16.85
CA ASP A 14 -7.29 -1.70 -17.08
C ASP A 14 -8.30 -2.83 -16.81
N ALA A 15 -8.01 -4.06 -17.21
CA ALA A 15 -8.85 -5.22 -16.90
C ALA A 15 -8.94 -5.47 -15.38
N LEU A 16 -7.83 -5.30 -14.66
CA LEU A 16 -7.79 -5.38 -13.21
C LEU A 16 -8.56 -4.24 -12.55
N ARG A 17 -8.38 -3.00 -13.03
CA ARG A 17 -9.13 -1.80 -12.59
C ARG A 17 -10.63 -1.95 -12.78
N SER A 18 -11.07 -2.61 -13.84
CA SER A 18 -12.49 -2.81 -14.10
C SER A 18 -13.10 -3.91 -13.20
N LYS A 19 -12.28 -4.85 -12.72
CA LYS A 19 -12.73 -5.98 -11.90
C LYS A 19 -12.64 -5.72 -10.40
N LEU A 20 -11.63 -4.97 -9.98
CA LEU A 20 -11.47 -4.43 -8.64
C LEU A 20 -12.30 -3.14 -8.60
N LYS A 21 -13.20 -2.94 -7.63
CA LYS A 21 -14.23 -1.87 -7.63
C LYS A 21 -13.59 -0.45 -7.48
N GLU A 22 -14.15 0.47 -6.69
CA GLU A 22 -13.61 1.84 -6.53
C GLU A 22 -12.10 1.89 -6.15
N GLU A 23 -11.54 0.81 -5.59
CA GLU A 23 -10.11 0.68 -5.26
C GLU A 23 -9.22 0.12 -6.39
N GLY A 24 -9.79 -0.18 -7.56
CA GLY A 24 -9.10 -0.86 -8.67
C GLY A 24 -7.98 -0.05 -9.30
N GLU A 25 -8.11 1.27 -9.40
CA GLU A 25 -7.09 2.16 -9.97
C GLU A 25 -5.76 2.11 -9.21
N LYS A 26 -5.84 2.06 -7.87
CA LYS A 26 -4.68 2.03 -6.97
C LYS A 26 -4.07 0.64 -6.88
N MET A 27 -4.90 -0.39 -6.89
CA MET A 27 -4.45 -1.78 -6.79
C MET A 27 -3.81 -2.29 -8.09
N ALA A 28 -4.32 -1.88 -9.26
CA ALA A 28 -3.72 -2.27 -10.52
C ALA A 28 -2.33 -1.64 -10.78
N ALA A 29 -1.94 -0.62 -10.02
CA ALA A 29 -0.64 0.04 -10.16
C ALA A 29 0.51 -0.74 -9.50
N HIS A 30 0.23 -1.52 -8.45
CA HIS A 30 1.24 -2.24 -7.66
C HIS A 30 0.98 -3.74 -7.73
N LEU A 31 1.27 -4.33 -8.88
CA LEU A 31 1.09 -5.76 -9.13
C LEU A 31 2.37 -6.52 -8.77
N SER A 32 2.20 -7.64 -8.08
CA SER A 32 3.25 -8.62 -7.87
C SER A 32 2.72 -10.01 -8.19
N TYR A 33 3.56 -10.88 -8.71
CA TYR A 33 3.20 -12.28 -8.91
C TYR A 33 3.87 -13.13 -7.83
N LYS A 34 3.22 -14.25 -7.48
CA LYS A 34 3.81 -15.21 -6.55
C LYS A 34 4.81 -16.05 -7.33
N ASP A 35 6.07 -15.98 -6.95
CA ASP A 35 7.11 -16.83 -7.53
C ASP A 35 6.80 -18.32 -7.28
N PRO A 36 6.84 -19.19 -8.31
CA PRO A 36 6.57 -20.61 -8.14
C PRO A 36 7.64 -21.34 -7.31
N ASP A 37 8.87 -20.82 -7.24
CA ASP A 37 9.97 -21.35 -6.40
C ASP A 37 9.85 -20.88 -4.93
N GLY A 38 8.81 -20.11 -4.59
CA GLY A 38 8.49 -19.72 -3.22
C GLY A 38 9.34 -18.56 -2.69
N ARG A 39 10.07 -17.83 -3.53
CA ARG A 39 10.96 -16.73 -3.13
C ARG A 39 10.27 -15.45 -2.67
N GLY A 40 8.94 -15.46 -2.59
CA GLY A 40 8.11 -14.31 -2.24
C GLY A 40 7.47 -13.61 -3.45
N PRO A 41 6.75 -12.51 -3.23
CA PRO A 41 6.10 -11.76 -4.30
C PRO A 41 7.13 -10.98 -5.12
N ILE A 42 7.14 -11.18 -6.45
CA ILE A 42 8.01 -10.45 -7.37
C ILE A 42 7.19 -9.35 -8.07
N PRO A 43 7.64 -8.07 -8.04
CA PRO A 43 6.90 -6.98 -8.66
C PRO A 43 6.84 -7.12 -10.19
N VAL A 44 5.71 -6.73 -10.78
CA VAL A 44 5.50 -6.68 -12.23
C VAL A 44 5.45 -5.21 -12.62
N ASN A 45 6.53 -4.71 -13.22
CA ASN A 45 6.67 -3.29 -13.56
C ASN A 45 6.70 -3.04 -15.08
N SER A 46 6.79 -4.10 -15.88
CA SER A 46 6.99 -3.99 -17.33
C SER A 46 6.34 -5.13 -18.12
N GLU A 47 6.21 -4.93 -19.43
CA GLU A 47 5.77 -5.96 -20.38
C GLU A 47 6.75 -7.15 -20.40
N SER A 48 8.06 -6.89 -20.25
CA SER A 48 9.08 -7.94 -20.20
C SER A 48 8.88 -8.86 -19.00
N ASP A 49 8.46 -8.32 -17.85
CA ASP A 49 8.12 -9.12 -16.67
C ASP A 49 6.91 -10.00 -16.96
N LEU A 50 5.85 -9.44 -17.56
CA LEU A 50 4.67 -10.20 -17.96
C LEU A 50 5.02 -11.33 -18.94
N GLN A 51 5.79 -11.06 -19.98
CA GLN A 51 6.18 -12.07 -20.96
C GLN A 51 6.96 -13.23 -20.31
N ARG A 52 7.86 -12.91 -19.39
CA ARG A 52 8.60 -13.92 -18.62
C ARG A 52 7.67 -14.76 -17.77
N ILE A 53 6.72 -14.14 -17.08
CA ILE A 53 5.74 -14.82 -16.24
C ILE A 53 4.87 -15.77 -17.08
N TRP A 54 4.37 -15.31 -18.23
CA TRP A 54 3.55 -16.13 -19.13
C TRP A 54 4.31 -17.34 -19.71
N GLN A 55 5.63 -17.29 -19.78
CA GLN A 55 6.46 -18.43 -20.19
C GLN A 55 6.66 -19.47 -19.07
N LEU A 56 6.59 -19.05 -17.80
CA LEU A 56 6.84 -19.92 -16.64
C LEU A 56 5.66 -20.81 -16.26
N TYR A 57 4.42 -20.43 -16.65
CA TYR A 57 3.22 -21.19 -16.30
C TYR A 57 2.70 -22.01 -17.48
N GLU A 58 2.77 -23.33 -17.36
CA GLU A 58 2.10 -24.28 -18.28
C GLU A 58 0.60 -24.41 -17.98
N ASP A 59 0.19 -24.15 -16.74
CA ASP A 59 -1.14 -24.47 -16.19
C ASP A 59 -2.25 -23.44 -16.50
N LYS A 60 -2.06 -22.56 -17.50
CA LYS A 60 -3.01 -21.51 -17.95
C LYS A 60 -3.52 -20.55 -16.85
N HIS A 61 -2.96 -20.60 -15.65
CA HIS A 61 -3.38 -19.81 -14.50
C HIS A 61 -2.19 -19.04 -13.92
N LEU A 62 -2.35 -17.72 -13.85
CA LEU A 62 -1.42 -16.79 -13.23
C LEU A 62 -2.06 -16.19 -11.99
N THR A 63 -1.40 -16.31 -10.84
CA THR A 63 -1.82 -15.65 -9.60
C THR A 63 -1.06 -14.34 -9.42
N LEU A 64 -1.78 -13.23 -9.57
CA LEU A 64 -1.30 -11.89 -9.24
C LEU A 64 -1.84 -11.50 -7.87
N SER A 65 -0.97 -10.97 -7.03
CA SER A 65 -1.30 -10.31 -5.78
C SER A 65 -1.06 -8.81 -5.95
N CYS A 66 -2.04 -8.00 -5.58
CA CYS A 66 -1.81 -6.60 -5.33
C CYS A 66 -1.73 -6.41 -3.82
N LYS A 67 -0.71 -5.69 -3.34
CA LYS A 67 -0.78 -5.13 -1.99
C LYS A 67 -1.59 -3.86 -2.08
N GLU A 68 -2.68 -3.79 -1.30
CA GLU A 68 -3.46 -2.57 -1.16
C GLU A 68 -2.49 -1.40 -0.96
N SER A 69 -2.46 -0.48 -1.92
CA SER A 69 -1.87 0.82 -1.66
C SER A 69 -2.86 1.50 -0.75
N THR A 70 -2.62 1.34 0.55
CA THR A 70 -3.41 1.82 1.68
C THR A 70 -4.29 2.97 1.25
N VAL A 71 -5.60 2.70 1.19
CA VAL A 71 -6.64 3.67 0.91
C VAL A 71 -6.26 4.95 1.65
N LYS A 72 -5.99 6.05 0.91
CA LYS A 72 -5.85 7.38 1.53
C LYS A 72 -7.22 7.73 2.11
N ARG A 73 -7.52 7.23 3.31
CA ARG A 73 -8.54 7.81 4.18
C ARG A 73 -8.19 9.29 4.27
N PRO A 74 -9.15 10.21 4.11
CA PRO A 74 -8.85 11.63 4.16
C PRO A 74 -8.16 11.96 5.49
N SER A 75 -6.94 12.49 5.41
CA SER A 75 -6.17 12.91 6.58
C SER A 75 -6.85 14.12 7.22
N LEU A 76 -7.18 14.03 8.51
CA LEU A 76 -7.78 15.12 9.28
C LEU A 76 -6.81 16.28 9.44
N TYR A 77 -5.55 15.97 9.75
CA TYR A 77 -4.43 16.89 9.89
C TYR A 77 -3.12 16.11 9.90
N GLN A 78 -2.00 16.83 9.83
CA GLN A 78 -0.67 16.23 9.90
C GLN A 78 0.00 16.50 11.25
N MET A 79 0.76 15.52 11.70
CA MET A 79 1.64 15.64 12.85
C MET A 79 3.07 15.26 12.46
N ARG A 80 4.04 15.82 13.17
CA ARG A 80 5.46 15.44 13.07
C ARG A 80 5.85 14.63 14.29
N ALA A 81 6.44 13.47 14.08
CA ALA A 81 6.98 12.63 15.14
C ALA A 81 8.07 13.37 15.91
N LEU A 82 7.95 13.39 17.23
CA LEU A 82 8.93 13.94 18.18
C LEU A 82 9.96 12.90 18.60
N TYR A 83 9.59 11.62 18.54
CA TYR A 83 10.41 10.47 18.89
C TYR A 83 10.15 9.34 17.90
N GLU A 84 11.05 8.37 17.81
CA GLU A 84 10.75 7.11 17.15
C GLU A 84 9.71 6.30 17.94
N TYR A 85 8.89 5.54 17.23
CA TYR A 85 7.93 4.60 17.82
C TYR A 85 8.02 3.28 17.05
N PRO A 86 8.76 2.28 17.58
CA PRO A 86 8.77 0.94 17.03
C PRO A 86 7.46 0.23 17.39
N ALA A 87 6.79 -0.39 16.41
CA ALA A 87 5.57 -1.16 16.69
C ALA A 87 5.85 -2.31 17.67
N GLU A 88 5.04 -2.39 18.73
CA GLU A 88 5.09 -3.47 19.73
C GLU A 88 4.03 -4.55 19.43
N GLY A 89 2.96 -4.18 18.73
CA GLY A 89 1.87 -5.03 18.30
C GLY A 89 1.49 -4.86 16.83
N PRO A 90 0.65 -5.76 16.29
CA PRO A 90 0.24 -5.74 14.89
C PRO A 90 -0.65 -4.54 14.51
N GLU A 91 -1.21 -3.84 15.50
CA GLU A 91 -2.05 -2.65 15.30
C GLU A 91 -1.27 -1.34 15.43
N ASP A 92 0.00 -1.40 15.88
CA ASP A 92 0.83 -0.21 16.10
C ASP A 92 1.38 0.33 14.78
N LEU A 93 1.39 1.64 14.66
CA LEU A 93 2.11 2.32 13.59
C LEU A 93 3.62 2.29 13.90
N THR A 94 4.48 2.16 12.90
CA THR A 94 5.93 2.37 13.06
C THR A 94 6.37 3.63 12.33
N PHE A 95 7.13 4.48 13.01
CA PHE A 95 7.71 5.70 12.44
C PHE A 95 8.99 6.12 13.16
N GLY A 96 9.83 6.91 12.49
CA GLY A 96 11.03 7.51 13.04
C GLY A 96 10.80 8.95 13.56
N GLU A 97 11.73 9.45 14.37
CA GLU A 97 11.76 10.86 14.76
C GLU A 97 11.80 11.77 13.52
N GLY A 98 10.95 12.79 13.49
CA GLY A 98 10.85 13.74 12.39
C GLY A 98 9.95 13.32 11.22
N ASP A 99 9.48 12.07 11.18
CA ASP A 99 8.53 11.61 10.18
C ASP A 99 7.21 12.41 10.23
N VAL A 100 6.59 12.58 9.07
CA VAL A 100 5.26 13.18 8.96
C VAL A 100 4.23 12.06 8.98
N ILE A 101 3.26 12.19 9.86
CA ILE A 101 2.16 11.26 10.06
C ILE A 101 0.87 11.95 9.66
N ASP A 102 0.16 11.35 8.71
CA ASP A 102 -1.19 11.77 8.35
C ASP A 102 -2.18 11.16 9.34
N ILE A 103 -2.89 11.99 10.11
CA ILE A 103 -3.84 11.51 11.12
C ILE A 103 -5.17 11.17 10.47
N LEU A 104 -5.66 9.96 10.70
CA LEU A 104 -6.87 9.42 10.08
C LEU A 104 -8.07 9.45 11.04
N SER A 105 -7.85 9.18 12.33
CA SER A 105 -8.89 9.22 13.35
C SER A 105 -8.30 9.37 14.77
N GLU A 106 -9.13 9.82 15.72
CA GLU A 106 -8.82 9.74 17.15
C GLU A 106 -9.41 8.44 17.71
N VAL A 107 -8.57 7.57 18.27
CA VAL A 107 -9.01 6.28 18.81
C VAL A 107 -9.62 6.51 20.20
N ASN A 108 -8.93 7.31 21.02
CA ASN A 108 -9.35 7.81 22.32
C ASN A 108 -8.53 9.07 22.68
N ASP A 109 -8.59 9.52 23.93
CA ASP A 109 -7.88 10.74 24.37
C ASP A 109 -6.34 10.63 24.28
N GLU A 110 -5.79 9.42 24.33
CA GLU A 110 -4.35 9.15 24.38
C GLU A 110 -3.79 8.57 23.08
N TRP A 111 -4.62 8.00 22.20
CA TRP A 111 -4.19 7.26 21.01
C TRP A 111 -4.80 7.81 19.71
N LEU A 112 -3.97 7.90 18.68
CA LEU A 112 -4.35 8.31 17.34
C LEU A 112 -4.13 7.17 16.35
N GLU A 113 -4.98 7.09 15.33
CA GLU A 113 -4.73 6.28 14.14
C GLU A 113 -4.11 7.17 13.07
N GLY A 114 -2.98 6.74 12.50
CA GLY A 114 -2.27 7.49 11.48
C GLY A 114 -1.74 6.61 10.35
N THR A 115 -1.28 7.25 9.29
CA THR A 115 -0.49 6.59 8.24
C THR A 115 0.88 7.24 8.07
N CYS A 116 1.89 6.38 7.95
CA CYS A 116 3.27 6.77 7.72
C CYS A 116 3.96 5.69 6.88
N ASN A 117 4.74 6.09 5.86
CA ASN A 117 5.48 5.19 4.97
C ASN A 117 4.64 4.03 4.38
N GLY A 118 3.36 4.28 4.11
CA GLY A 118 2.43 3.28 3.55
C GLY A 118 1.91 2.25 4.55
N ASN A 119 2.19 2.40 5.84
CA ASN A 119 1.59 1.62 6.92
C ASN A 119 0.49 2.43 7.60
N ILE A 120 -0.50 1.74 8.17
CA ILE A 120 -1.55 2.32 9.02
C ILE A 120 -1.49 1.62 10.36
N GLY A 121 -1.62 2.37 11.44
CA GLY A 121 -1.70 1.84 12.78
C GLY A 121 -1.99 2.91 13.81
N ILE A 122 -2.06 2.51 15.06
CA ILE A 122 -2.27 3.39 16.20
C ILE A 122 -0.94 3.76 16.87
N PHE A 123 -0.89 4.92 17.51
CA PHE A 123 0.25 5.35 18.31
C PHE A 123 -0.15 6.34 19.40
N PRO A 124 0.64 6.50 20.47
CA PRO A 124 0.33 7.47 21.52
C PRO A 124 0.46 8.91 21.01
N LYS A 125 -0.56 9.73 21.27
CA LYS A 125 -0.67 11.11 20.82
C LYS A 125 0.52 11.98 21.25
N CYS A 126 1.15 11.67 22.38
CA CYS A 126 2.30 12.41 22.92
C CYS A 126 3.62 12.19 22.15
N PHE A 127 3.68 11.24 21.20
CA PHE A 127 4.87 10.98 20.38
C PHE A 127 4.99 11.90 19.17
N ALA A 128 3.98 12.73 18.90
CA ALA A 128 3.99 13.64 17.76
C ALA A 128 3.39 14.99 18.15
N GLN A 129 3.67 16.01 17.33
CA GLN A 129 3.07 17.33 17.47
C GLN A 129 2.39 17.77 16.17
N LYS A 130 1.29 18.52 16.30
CA LYS A 130 0.55 19.04 15.13
C LYS A 130 1.42 19.99 14.33
N ILE A 131 1.45 19.80 13.01
CA ILE A 131 2.15 20.74 12.11
C ILE A 131 1.23 21.96 11.96
N GLN A 132 1.65 23.09 12.52
CA GLN A 132 0.91 24.33 12.42
C GLN A 132 1.39 25.10 11.19
N THR A 133 0.58 25.13 10.14
CA THR A 133 0.84 25.99 8.99
C THR A 133 0.59 27.43 9.41
N LEU A 134 1.67 28.19 9.61
CA LEU A 134 1.57 29.65 9.74
C LEU A 134 1.18 30.21 8.37
N HIS A 135 -0.08 30.65 8.24
CA HIS A 135 -0.45 31.53 7.13
C HIS A 135 0.18 32.90 7.42
N LEU A 136 1.20 33.25 6.64
CA LEU A 136 1.77 34.61 6.57
C LEU A 136 0.90 35.51 5.69
#